data_AF-A0A0S8EFD2-F1
#
_entry.id   AF-A0A0S8EFD2-F1
#
_cell.length_a   1.000
_cell.length_b   1.000
_cell.length_c   1.000
_cell.angle_alpha   90.00
_cell.angle_beta   90.00
_cell.angle_gamma   90.00
#
_symmetry.space_group_name_H-M   'P 1'
#
loop_
_entity.id
_entity.type
_entity.pdbx_description
1 polymer ?
#
loop_
_entity_poly.entity_id
_entity_poly.type
_entity_poly.pdbx_seq_one_letter_code
_entity_poly.pdbx_strand_id
1 'polypeptide(L)'
;MTGERLQATAQTLREALAKIQTVTDTTEIHAARIAGKRLRYLLEPVASEIPGGSAAVRKMKRFQDEFGLLNDAFVRMAEIEDAAQAAGAEQARVALHGALAARSRARATDDPVRGLVAIARSVQRETGRRFRAVARDYLGSSGGSFVLSLTRLGARLARDHQSLLDKELAS
;
A
#
# COMPACT_ATOMS: atom_id res chain seq x y z
N MET A 1 -3.54 28.40 -2.30
CA MET A 1 -2.89 27.52 -1.30
C MET A 1 -3.44 26.08 -1.24
N THR A 2 -4.71 25.81 -0.91
CA THR A 2 -5.22 24.41 -0.76
C THR A 2 -5.26 23.61 -2.07
N GLY A 3 -5.69 24.24 -3.18
CA GLY A 3 -5.73 23.60 -4.50
C GLY A 3 -4.34 23.22 -5.02
N GLU A 4 -3.33 24.08 -4.83
CA GLU A 4 -1.94 23.82 -5.22
C GLU A 4 -1.33 22.66 -4.42
N ARG A 5 -1.59 22.60 -3.11
CA ARG A 5 -1.13 21.49 -2.26
C ARG A 5 -1.77 20.16 -2.69
N LEU A 6 -3.03 20.17 -3.12
CA LEU A 6 -3.72 18.99 -3.63
C LEU A 6 -3.07 18.52 -4.95
N GLN A 7 -2.77 19.44 -5.86
CA GLN A 7 -2.08 19.12 -7.11
C GLN A 7 -0.67 18.57 -6.88
N ALA A 8 0.12 19.21 -6.01
CA ALA A 8 1.47 18.75 -5.67
C ALA A 8 1.44 17.35 -5.06
N THR A 9 0.49 17.08 -4.14
CA THR A 9 0.37 15.76 -3.52
C THR A 9 -0.13 14.70 -4.52
N ALA A 10 -1.01 15.06 -5.45
CA ALA A 10 -1.42 14.19 -6.55
C ALA A 10 -0.24 13.85 -7.47
N GLN A 11 0.63 14.83 -7.74
CA GLN A 11 1.86 14.62 -8.50
C GLN A 11 2.84 13.68 -7.78
N THR A 12 3.05 13.85 -6.48
CA THR A 12 3.84 12.90 -5.67
C THR A 12 3.26 11.49 -5.72
N LEU A 13 1.93 11.35 -5.67
CA LEU A 13 1.28 10.05 -5.83
C LEU A 13 1.56 9.45 -7.22
N ARG A 14 1.51 10.26 -8.29
CA ARG A 14 1.84 9.82 -9.65
C ARG A 14 3.25 9.23 -9.72
N GLU A 15 4.22 9.95 -9.18
CA GLU A 15 5.62 9.56 -9.18
C GLU A 15 5.86 8.29 -8.37
N ALA A 16 5.19 8.16 -7.22
CA ALA A 16 5.26 6.94 -6.42
C ALA A 16 4.68 5.73 -7.16
N LEU A 17 3.51 5.90 -7.80
CA LEU A 17 2.89 4.82 -8.59
C LEU A 17 3.74 4.42 -9.80
N ALA A 18 4.41 5.36 -10.46
CA ALA A 18 5.25 5.09 -11.62
C ALA A 18 6.51 4.27 -11.30
N LYS A 19 6.95 4.27 -10.03
CA LYS A 19 8.10 3.50 -9.57
C LYS A 19 7.76 2.03 -9.27
N ILE A 20 6.47 1.70 -9.14
CA ILE A 20 6.02 0.33 -8.85
C ILE A 20 5.97 -0.46 -10.17
N GLN A 21 6.84 -1.45 -10.29
CA GLN A 21 6.92 -2.36 -11.42
C GLN A 21 6.48 -3.78 -11.03
N THR A 22 6.78 -4.20 -9.81
CA THR A 22 6.61 -5.57 -9.34
C THR A 22 6.00 -5.64 -7.93
N VAL A 23 5.56 -6.84 -7.56
CA VAL A 23 5.02 -7.09 -6.21
C VAL A 23 6.08 -6.98 -5.10
N THR A 24 7.36 -7.02 -5.46
CA THR A 24 8.48 -6.93 -4.50
C THR A 24 8.94 -5.50 -4.24
N ASP A 25 8.36 -4.50 -4.92
CA ASP A 25 8.69 -3.08 -4.74
C ASP A 25 8.00 -2.53 -3.48
N THR A 26 8.31 -3.13 -2.33
CA THR A 26 7.61 -2.91 -1.06
C THR A 26 7.74 -1.46 -0.59
N THR A 27 8.91 -0.85 -0.77
CA THR A 27 9.20 0.55 -0.43
C THR A 27 8.36 1.51 -1.27
N GLU A 28 8.25 1.26 -2.57
CA GLU A 28 7.52 2.08 -3.53
C GLU A 28 6.01 1.97 -3.30
N ILE A 29 5.51 0.75 -3.04
CA ILE A 29 4.12 0.50 -2.66
C ILE A 29 3.78 1.23 -1.34
N HIS A 30 4.68 1.19 -0.36
CA HIS A 30 4.53 1.91 0.89
C HIS A 30 4.51 3.44 0.67
N ALA A 31 5.41 3.96 -0.16
CA ALA A 31 5.46 5.38 -0.51
C ALA A 31 4.17 5.84 -1.21
N ALA A 32 3.64 5.05 -2.15
CA ALA A 32 2.35 5.32 -2.79
C ALA A 32 1.20 5.33 -1.78
N ARG A 33 1.19 4.42 -0.80
CA ARG A 33 0.21 4.41 0.29
C ARG A 33 0.29 5.68 1.14
N ILE A 34 1.49 6.15 1.49
CA ILE A 34 1.67 7.40 2.25
C ILE A 34 1.16 8.60 1.42
N ALA A 35 1.54 8.70 0.15
CA ALA A 35 1.10 9.77 -0.73
C ALA A 35 -0.44 9.79 -0.88
N GLY A 36 -1.05 8.62 -1.04
CA GLY A 36 -2.50 8.47 -1.09
C GLY A 36 -3.20 8.87 0.21
N LYS A 37 -2.63 8.55 1.38
CA LYS A 37 -3.13 9.01 2.69
C LYS A 37 -3.14 10.53 2.78
N ARG A 38 -2.00 11.16 2.46
CA ARG A 38 -1.85 12.62 2.46
C ARG A 38 -2.85 13.29 1.52
N LEU A 39 -3.02 12.74 0.31
CA LEU A 39 -3.95 13.28 -0.68
C LEU A 39 -5.41 13.21 -0.19
N ARG A 40 -5.82 12.10 0.42
CA ARG A 40 -7.17 11.99 1.02
C ARG A 40 -7.39 12.99 2.14
N TYR A 41 -6.41 13.16 3.03
CA TYR A 41 -6.53 14.11 4.14
C TYR A 41 -6.61 15.57 3.69
N LEU A 42 -6.02 15.91 2.53
CA LEU A 42 -6.20 17.22 1.93
C LEU A 42 -7.56 17.36 1.23
N LEU A 43 -8.06 16.28 0.63
CA LEU A 43 -9.32 16.29 -0.12
C LEU A 43 -10.55 16.25 0.79
N GLU A 44 -10.53 15.46 1.86
CA GLU A 44 -11.70 15.24 2.74
C GLU A 44 -12.32 16.52 3.30
N PRO A 45 -11.54 17.49 3.84
CA PRO A 45 -12.10 18.71 4.40
C PRO A 45 -12.82 19.59 3.38
N VAL A 46 -12.39 19.55 2.12
CA VAL A 46 -12.91 20.40 1.03
C VAL A 46 -13.86 19.65 0.09
N ALA A 47 -14.13 18.37 0.35
CA ALA A 47 -14.84 17.49 -0.58
C ALA A 47 -16.31 17.86 -0.79
N SER A 48 -16.94 18.52 0.19
CA SER A 48 -18.33 19.01 0.12
C SER A 48 -18.47 20.27 -0.72
N GLU A 49 -17.41 21.07 -0.82
CA GLU A 49 -17.40 22.36 -1.51
C GLU A 49 -17.08 22.21 -3.00
N ILE A 50 -16.54 21.07 -3.41
CA ILE A 50 -16.10 20.82 -4.79
C ILE A 50 -17.07 19.84 -5.46
N PRO A 51 -17.67 20.21 -6.61
CA PRO A 51 -18.44 19.26 -7.41
C PRO A 51 -17.60 18.02 -7.78
N GLY A 52 -18.05 16.85 -7.34
CA GLY A 52 -17.34 15.58 -7.51
C GLY A 52 -16.31 15.24 -6.42
N GLY A 53 -16.08 16.12 -5.43
CA GLY A 53 -15.13 15.90 -4.33
C GLY A 53 -15.48 14.67 -3.49
N SER A 54 -16.74 14.51 -3.10
CA SER A 54 -17.22 13.32 -2.38
C SER A 54 -16.99 12.01 -3.15
N ALA A 55 -17.15 12.02 -4.48
CA ALA A 55 -16.87 10.85 -5.30
C ALA A 55 -15.36 10.54 -5.36
N ALA A 56 -14.52 11.57 -5.41
CA ALA A 56 -13.07 11.41 -5.36
C ALA A 56 -12.58 10.88 -4.01
N VAL A 57 -13.16 11.33 -2.89
CA VAL A 57 -12.87 10.75 -1.56
C VAL A 57 -13.20 9.26 -1.53
N ARG A 58 -14.35 8.84 -2.06
CA ARG A 58 -14.69 7.40 -2.14
C ARG A 58 -13.68 6.60 -2.96
N LYS A 59 -13.25 7.13 -4.11
CA LYS A 59 -12.20 6.50 -4.93
C LYS A 59 -10.86 6.42 -4.18
N MET A 60 -10.51 7.45 -3.43
CA MET A 60 -9.30 7.47 -2.60
C MET A 60 -9.35 6.49 -1.43
N LYS A 61 -10.52 6.30 -0.81
CA LYS A 61 -10.70 5.27 0.23
C LYS A 61 -10.46 3.88 -0.36
N ARG A 62 -11.09 3.57 -1.49
CA ARG A 62 -10.86 2.30 -2.19
C ARG A 62 -9.39 2.09 -2.55
N PHE A 63 -8.72 3.12 -3.09
CA PHE A 63 -7.29 3.09 -3.33
C PHE A 63 -6.50 2.72 -2.06
N GLN A 64 -6.81 3.36 -0.93
CA GLN A 64 -6.11 3.11 0.33
C GLN A 64 -6.39 1.73 0.93
N ASP A 65 -7.59 1.19 0.72
CA ASP A 65 -7.95 -0.16 1.15
C ASP A 65 -7.10 -1.18 0.39
N GLU A 66 -7.05 -1.09 -0.94
CA GLU A 66 -6.28 -1.99 -1.80
C GLU A 66 -4.77 -1.92 -1.50
N PHE A 67 -4.22 -0.70 -1.40
CA PHE A 67 -2.80 -0.51 -1.03
C PHE A 67 -2.51 -0.86 0.43
N GLY A 68 -3.50 -0.80 1.31
CA GLY A 68 -3.37 -1.24 2.70
C GLY A 68 -3.22 -2.74 2.80
N LEU A 69 -4.13 -3.46 2.15
CA LEU A 69 -4.11 -4.91 2.06
C LEU A 69 -2.82 -5.45 1.44
N LEU A 70 -2.21 -4.72 0.50
CA LEU A 70 -0.91 -5.08 -0.08
C LEU A 70 0.24 -4.84 0.90
N ASN A 71 0.26 -3.68 1.56
CA ASN A 71 1.28 -3.34 2.56
C ASN A 71 1.25 -4.27 3.78
N ASP A 72 0.06 -4.61 4.28
CA ASP A 72 -0.10 -5.51 5.42
C ASP A 72 0.39 -6.93 5.08
N ALA A 73 0.31 -7.34 3.81
CA ALA A 73 0.88 -8.61 3.37
C ALA A 73 2.42 -8.63 3.46
N PHE A 74 3.10 -7.49 3.25
CA PHE A 74 4.55 -7.41 3.43
C PHE A 74 4.95 -7.56 4.89
N VAL A 75 4.21 -6.94 5.81
CA VAL A 75 4.43 -7.10 7.25
C VAL A 75 4.23 -8.58 7.64
N ARG A 76 3.14 -9.20 7.21
CA ARG A 76 2.88 -10.64 7.47
C ARG A 76 3.99 -11.55 6.92
N MET A 77 4.55 -11.24 5.75
CA MET A 77 5.64 -12.05 5.19
C MET A 77 6.92 -11.94 6.03
N ALA A 78 7.25 -10.75 6.54
CA ALA A 78 8.37 -10.56 7.45
C ALA A 78 8.17 -11.33 8.77
N GLU A 79 6.96 -11.27 9.34
CA GLU A 79 6.62 -12.03 10.56
C GLU A 79 6.76 -13.55 10.37
N ILE A 80 6.35 -14.08 9.20
CA ILE A 80 6.50 -15.50 8.87
C ILE A 80 7.97 -15.88 8.70
N GLU A 81 8.77 -14.99 8.09
CA GLU A 81 10.20 -15.20 7.94
C GLU A 81 10.90 -15.29 9.31
N ASP A 82 10.63 -14.33 10.21
CA ASP A 82 11.17 -14.31 11.56
C ASP A 82 10.76 -15.58 12.34
N ALA A 83 9.48 -15.98 12.25
CA ALA A 83 8.99 -17.19 12.87
C ALA A 83 9.67 -18.45 12.31
N ALA A 84 9.92 -18.50 11.00
CA ALA A 84 10.58 -19.64 10.36
C ALA A 84 12.05 -19.74 10.78
N GLN A 85 12.74 -18.60 10.90
CA GLN A 85 14.11 -18.54 11.41
C GLN A 85 14.19 -19.04 12.85
N ALA A 86 13.31 -18.56 13.74
CA ALA A 86 13.27 -18.98 15.13
C ALA A 86 12.98 -20.50 15.27
N ALA A 87 11.98 -21.00 14.53
CA ALA A 87 11.63 -22.42 14.54
C ALA A 87 12.78 -23.30 14.01
N GLY A 88 13.43 -22.88 12.92
CA GLY A 88 14.58 -23.58 12.35
C GLY A 88 15.78 -23.62 13.30
N ALA A 89 16.07 -22.52 13.99
CA ALA A 89 17.14 -22.45 14.98
C ALA A 89 16.89 -23.40 16.16
N GLU A 90 15.67 -23.44 16.70
CA GLU A 90 15.34 -24.36 17.80
C GLU A 90 15.39 -25.83 17.35
N GLN A 91 14.89 -26.14 16.15
CA GLN A 91 15.02 -27.49 15.59
C GLN A 91 16.48 -27.92 15.44
N ALA A 92 17.35 -27.04 14.96
CA ALA A 92 18.78 -27.30 14.85
C ALA A 92 19.42 -27.53 16.23
N ARG A 93 19.06 -26.72 17.23
CA ARG A 93 19.53 -26.86 18.61
C ARG A 93 19.12 -28.20 19.23
N VAL A 94 17.84 -28.58 19.13
CA VAL A 94 17.33 -29.86 19.62
C VAL A 94 18.02 -31.04 18.93
N ALA A 95 18.20 -30.96 17.62
CA ALA A 95 18.88 -31.99 16.84
C ALA A 95 20.35 -32.16 17.27
N LEU A 96 21.08 -31.05 17.47
CA LEU A 96 22.47 -31.07 17.92
C LEU A 96 22.59 -31.68 19.31
N HIS A 97 21.78 -31.22 20.28
CA HIS A 97 21.77 -31.76 21.63
C HIS A 97 21.46 -33.26 21.65
N GLY A 98 20.48 -33.70 20.86
CA GLY A 98 20.15 -35.12 20.74
C GLY A 98 21.29 -35.97 20.16
N ALA A 99 21.96 -35.46 19.13
CA ALA A 99 23.11 -36.12 18.52
C ALA A 99 24.30 -36.24 19.49
N LEU A 100 24.62 -35.17 20.22
CA LEU A 100 25.67 -35.17 21.24
C LEU A 100 25.35 -36.09 22.43
N ALA A 101 24.07 -36.25 22.78
CA ALA A 101 23.62 -37.13 23.85
C ALA A 101 23.47 -38.61 23.41
N ALA A 102 23.89 -38.98 22.20
CA ALA A 102 23.72 -40.32 21.61
C ALA A 102 22.28 -40.87 21.65
N ARG A 103 21.27 -39.98 21.68
CA ARG A 103 19.85 -40.38 21.68
C ARG A 103 19.39 -40.59 20.24
N SER A 104 18.69 -41.68 19.97
CA SER A 104 18.09 -41.92 18.65
C SER A 104 17.12 -40.79 18.30
N ARG A 105 17.25 -40.22 17.10
CA ARG A 105 16.30 -39.24 16.56
C ARG A 105 14.90 -39.85 16.48
N ALA A 106 14.01 -39.46 17.38
CA ALA A 106 12.59 -39.58 17.11
C ALA A 106 12.27 -38.68 15.91
N ARG A 107 11.63 -39.24 14.89
CA ARG A 107 11.23 -38.48 13.70
C ARG A 107 10.11 -37.54 14.13
N ALA A 108 10.42 -36.25 14.30
CA ALA A 108 9.41 -35.24 14.60
C ALA A 108 8.43 -35.19 13.41
N THR A 109 7.22 -35.69 13.63
CA THR A 109 6.14 -35.68 12.63
C THR A 109 5.53 -34.30 12.45
N ASP A 110 5.73 -33.41 13.42
CA ASP A 110 5.43 -31.97 13.33
C ASP A 110 6.71 -31.18 13.06
N ASP A 111 6.89 -30.77 11.80
CA ASP A 111 7.94 -29.86 11.39
C ASP A 111 7.33 -28.45 11.23
N PRO A 112 7.39 -27.59 12.27
CA PRO A 112 6.83 -26.23 12.23
C PRO A 112 7.37 -25.40 11.06
N VAL A 113 8.62 -25.64 10.61
CA VAL A 113 9.19 -24.94 9.46
C VAL A 113 8.41 -25.27 8.19
N ARG A 114 8.00 -26.54 7.98
CA ARG A 114 7.14 -26.90 6.83
C ARG A 114 5.79 -26.19 6.88
N GLY A 115 5.18 -26.09 8.07
CA GLY A 115 3.93 -25.36 8.26
C GLY A 115 4.07 -23.90 7.87
N LEU A 116 5.10 -23.23 8.36
CA LEU A 116 5.41 -21.83 8.06
C LEU A 116 5.70 -21.61 6.57
N VAL A 117 6.42 -22.53 5.92
CA VAL A 117 6.64 -22.48 4.45
C VAL A 117 5.32 -22.60 3.69
N ALA A 118 4.39 -23.45 4.13
CA ALA A 118 3.08 -23.57 3.49
C ALA A 118 2.25 -22.28 3.63
N ILE A 119 2.30 -21.64 4.81
CA ILE A 119 1.66 -20.34 5.07
C ILE A 119 2.30 -19.26 4.20
N ALA A 120 3.63 -19.17 4.15
CA ALA A 120 4.37 -18.21 3.31
C ALA A 120 3.96 -18.31 1.84
N ARG A 121 3.87 -19.54 1.29
CA ARG A 121 3.37 -19.77 -0.08
C ARG A 121 1.93 -19.32 -0.28
N SER A 122 1.08 -19.50 0.72
CA SER A 122 -0.31 -19.03 0.67
C SER A 122 -0.38 -17.51 0.62
N VAL A 123 0.36 -16.83 1.50
CA VAL A 123 0.46 -15.36 1.55
C VAL A 123 1.04 -14.85 0.24
N GLN A 124 2.14 -15.41 -0.27
CA GLN A 124 2.74 -14.99 -1.55
C GLN A 124 1.75 -15.06 -2.73
N ARG A 125 0.93 -16.12 -2.80
CA ARG A 125 -0.11 -16.25 -3.83
C ARG A 125 -1.22 -15.22 -3.66
N GLU A 126 -1.63 -14.94 -2.42
CA GLU A 126 -2.60 -13.90 -2.11
C GLU A 126 -2.07 -12.51 -2.49
N THR A 127 -0.87 -12.16 -2.06
CA THR A 127 -0.18 -10.90 -2.38
C THR A 127 -0.07 -10.71 -3.89
N GLY A 128 0.34 -11.75 -4.63
CA GLY A 128 0.41 -11.70 -6.09
C GLY A 128 -0.96 -11.46 -6.76
N ARG A 129 -2.05 -12.05 -6.23
CA ARG A 129 -3.41 -11.78 -6.73
C ARG A 129 -3.82 -10.33 -6.48
N ARG A 130 -3.58 -9.81 -5.27
CA ARG A 130 -3.88 -8.43 -4.89
C ARG A 130 -3.07 -7.43 -5.71
N PHE A 131 -1.77 -7.69 -5.90
CA PHE A 131 -0.92 -6.87 -6.75
C PHE A 131 -1.44 -6.79 -8.18
N ARG A 132 -1.90 -7.89 -8.78
CA ARG A 132 -2.51 -7.86 -10.12
C ARG A 132 -3.76 -6.98 -10.18
N ALA A 133 -4.59 -6.97 -9.15
CA ALA A 133 -5.74 -6.09 -9.07
C ALA A 133 -5.32 -4.62 -8.98
N VAL A 134 -4.36 -4.30 -8.10
CA VAL A 134 -3.77 -2.97 -7.98
C VAL A 134 -3.13 -2.50 -9.29
N ALA A 135 -2.38 -3.38 -9.95
CA ALA A 135 -1.71 -3.07 -11.21
C ALA A 135 -2.70 -2.70 -12.32
N ARG A 136 -3.79 -3.44 -12.43
CA ARG A 136 -4.86 -3.16 -13.39
C ARG A 136 -5.54 -1.81 -13.12
N ASP A 137 -5.82 -1.51 -11.86
CA ASP A 137 -6.70 -0.41 -11.48
C ASP A 137 -5.93 0.91 -11.26
N TYR A 138 -4.65 0.85 -10.89
CA TYR A 138 -3.89 2.00 -10.40
C TYR A 138 -2.47 2.17 -10.97
N LEU A 139 -1.97 1.23 -11.77
CA LEU A 139 -0.68 1.38 -12.45
C LEU A 139 -0.88 1.64 -13.95
N GLY A 140 0.19 2.04 -14.63
CA GLY A 140 0.16 2.35 -16.06
C GLY A 140 -0.86 3.45 -16.43
N SER A 141 -1.61 3.22 -17.52
CA SER A 141 -2.61 4.16 -18.03
C SER A 141 -3.79 4.38 -17.08
N SER A 142 -4.22 3.34 -16.36
CA SER A 142 -5.28 3.43 -15.34
C SER A 142 -4.85 4.36 -14.20
N GLY A 143 -3.62 4.18 -13.70
CA GLY A 143 -3.01 5.05 -12.70
C GLY A 143 -2.92 6.51 -13.15
N GLY A 144 -2.48 6.74 -14.39
CA GLY A 144 -2.42 8.07 -14.98
C GLY A 144 -3.80 8.75 -15.01
N SER A 145 -4.83 8.02 -15.45
CA SER A 145 -6.22 8.53 -15.50
C SER A 145 -6.78 8.84 -14.11
N PHE A 146 -6.51 7.97 -13.13
CA PHE A 146 -6.89 8.15 -11.74
C PHE A 146 -6.28 9.43 -11.16
N VAL A 147 -4.96 9.60 -11.26
CA VAL A 147 -4.28 10.78 -10.74
C VAL A 147 -4.70 12.06 -11.47
N LEU A 148 -4.83 12.01 -12.80
CA LEU A 148 -5.27 13.16 -13.59
C LEU A 148 -6.65 13.67 -13.12
N SER A 149 -7.56 12.77 -12.74
CA SER A 149 -8.86 13.15 -12.20
C SER A 149 -8.75 13.96 -10.89
N LEU A 150 -7.77 13.62 -10.04
CA LEU A 150 -7.50 14.31 -8.78
C LEU A 150 -6.80 15.66 -9.01
N THR A 151 -5.83 15.72 -9.93
CA THR A 151 -5.18 16.96 -10.34
C THR A 151 -6.18 17.97 -10.91
N ARG A 152 -7.15 17.51 -11.73
CA ARG A 152 -8.21 18.36 -12.28
C ARG A 152 -9.13 18.93 -11.19
N LEU A 153 -9.43 18.14 -10.15
CA LEU A 153 -10.19 18.63 -8.99
C LEU A 153 -9.43 19.71 -8.22
N GLY A 154 -8.12 19.51 -7.98
CA GLY A 154 -7.28 20.54 -7.35
C GLY A 154 -7.21 21.83 -8.16
N ALA A 155 -7.11 21.72 -9.49
CA ALA A 155 -7.12 22.87 -10.39
C ALA A 155 -8.43 23.65 -10.34
N ARG A 156 -9.56 22.94 -10.22
CA ARG A 156 -10.88 23.57 -10.10
C ARG A 156 -11.00 24.33 -8.78
N LEU A 157 -10.63 23.71 -7.67
CA LEU A 157 -10.62 24.36 -6.35
C LEU A 157 -9.77 25.64 -6.35
N ALA A 158 -8.59 25.61 -6.97
CA ALA A 158 -7.72 26.77 -7.05
C ALA A 158 -8.38 27.94 -7.82
N ARG A 159 -9.07 27.65 -8.94
CA ARG A 159 -9.78 28.68 -9.73
C ARG A 159 -11.00 29.23 -9.02
N ASP A 160 -11.82 28.36 -8.42
CA ASP A 160 -13.06 28.76 -7.75
C ASP A 160 -12.75 29.69 -6.56
N HIS A 161 -11.65 29.43 -5.83
CA HIS A 161 -11.19 30.29 -4.74
C HIS A 161 -10.67 31.65 -5.25
N GLN A 162 -9.89 31.68 -6.33
CA GLN A 162 -9.39 32.93 -6.91
C GLN A 162 -10.54 33.83 -7.39
N SER A 163 -11.56 33.23 -8.04
CA SER A 163 -12.73 33.98 -8.51
C SER A 163 -13.57 34.59 -7.38
N LEU A 164 -13.55 34.02 -6.17
CA LEU A 164 -14.26 34.59 -5.02
C LEU A 164 -13.52 35.83 -4.49
N LEU A 165 -12.20 35.75 -4.37
CA LEU A 165 -11.36 36.87 -3.94
C LEU A 165 -11.44 38.05 -4.92
N ASP A 166 -11.42 37.77 -6.22
CA ASP A 166 -11.52 38.81 -7.25
C ASP A 166 -12.88 39.53 -7.20
N LYS A 167 -13.96 38.84 -6.79
CA LYS A 167 -15.31 39.42 -6.62
C LYS A 167 -15.44 40.24 -5.34
N GLU A 168 -14.81 39.83 -4.24
CA GLU A 168 -14.82 40.59 -2.98
C GLU A 168 -13.99 41.88 -3.09
N LEU A 169 -12.93 41.91 -3.91
CA LEU A 169 -12.11 43.10 -4.14
C LEU A 169 -12.73 44.11 -5.13
N ALA A 170 -13.72 43.66 -5.92
CA ALA A 170 -14.43 44.48 -6.90
C ALA A 170 -15.77 45.06 -6.36
N SER A 171 -16.13 44.75 -5.11
CA SER A 171 -17.32 45.23 -4.40
C SER A 171 -16.95 46.20 -3.28
#